data_AF-A0A7V4LC95-F1
#
_entry.id   AF-A0A7V4LC95-F1
#
_cell.length_a   1.000
_cell.length_b   1.000
_cell.length_c   1.000
_cell.angle_alpha   90.00
_cell.angle_beta   90.00
_cell.angle_gamma   90.00
#
_symmetry.space_group_name_H-M   'P 1'
#
loop_
_entity.id
_entity.type
_entity.pdbx_description
1 polymer ?
#
loop_
_entity_poly.entity_id
_entity_poly.type
_entity_poly.pdbx_seq_one_letter_code
_entity_poly.pdbx_strand_id
1 'polypeptide(L)'
;WGDRSFRMLPKGTTEKDVQVHHLHINTSYIERDLNVILPLARMAEFEREGIIGSLAPTAYSFYGFQWENTDFLHEAIEPMAVRMSGMASTFMAVRMMEPSTTRRMVSPREPTTMR
;
A
#
# COMPACT_ATOMS: atom_id res chain seq x y z
N TRP A 1 2.90 -7.91 16.04
CA TRP A 1 1.67 -8.57 15.56
C TRP A 1 0.86 -7.53 14.80
N GLY A 2 0.54 -7.80 13.54
CA GLY A 2 -0.20 -6.89 12.66
C GLY A 2 -1.68 -7.27 12.57
N ASP A 3 -2.53 -6.28 12.29
CA ASP A 3 -3.93 -6.51 11.93
C ASP A 3 -4.00 -7.27 10.59
N ARG A 4 -4.76 -8.37 10.57
CA ARG A 4 -4.88 -9.27 9.41
C ARG A 4 -6.17 -9.05 8.62
N SER A 5 -6.96 -8.08 9.04
CA SER A 5 -8.17 -7.67 8.33
C SER A 5 -7.88 -6.57 7.31
N PHE A 6 -8.88 -6.27 6.48
CA PHE A 6 -8.84 -5.16 5.53
C PHE A 6 -9.94 -4.12 5.86
N ARG A 7 -9.87 -2.97 5.19
CA ARG A 7 -10.84 -1.88 5.26
C ARG A 7 -11.38 -1.60 3.87
N MET A 8 -12.67 -1.31 3.81
CA MET A 8 -13.35 -0.81 2.62
C MET A 8 -13.57 0.68 2.79
N LEU A 9 -13.09 1.46 1.83
CA LEU A 9 -13.13 2.91 1.83
C LEU A 9 -14.05 3.35 0.68
N PRO A 10 -15.22 3.93 0.96
CA PRO A 10 -16.09 4.49 -0.07
C PRO A 10 -15.36 5.53 -0.93
N LYS A 11 -15.76 5.68 -2.20
CA LYS A 11 -15.19 6.65 -3.16
C LYS A 11 -15.03 8.09 -2.63
N GLY A 12 -15.88 8.50 -1.68
CA GLY A 12 -15.87 9.84 -1.08
C GLY A 12 -15.10 9.95 0.24
N THR A 13 -14.34 8.92 0.65
CA THR A 13 -13.54 8.95 1.88
C THR A 13 -12.53 10.10 1.85
N THR A 14 -12.47 10.84 2.96
CA THR A 14 -11.56 11.96 3.21
C THR A 14 -10.63 11.66 4.37
N GLU A 15 -9.68 12.56 4.63
CA GLU A 15 -8.77 12.54 5.79
C GLU A 15 -9.52 12.47 7.11
N LYS A 16 -10.74 13.03 7.18
CA LYS A 16 -11.58 13.05 8.39
C LYS A 16 -12.18 11.69 8.71
N ASP A 17 -12.23 10.79 7.74
CA ASP A 17 -12.88 9.49 7.85
C ASP A 17 -11.89 8.36 8.19
N VAL A 18 -10.59 8.67 8.23
CA VAL A 18 -9.53 7.67 8.39
C VAL A 18 -8.57 8.02 9.52
N GLN A 19 -8.02 6.98 10.16
CA GLN A 19 -6.90 7.11 11.09
C GLN A 19 -5.72 6.35 10.50
N VAL A 20 -4.54 6.94 10.61
CA VAL A 20 -3.31 6.40 10.02
C VAL A 20 -2.33 6.07 11.13
N HIS A 21 -1.92 4.80 11.18
CA HIS A 21 -0.94 4.33 12.13
C HIS A 21 0.22 3.69 11.38
N HIS A 22 1.42 4.24 11.56
CA HIS A 22 2.62 3.69 10.97
C HIS A 22 3.82 3.94 11.88
N LEU A 23 4.70 2.95 12.01
CA LEU A 23 5.83 3.01 12.96
C LEU A 23 7.02 3.83 12.43
N HIS A 24 7.17 3.90 11.10
CA HIS A 24 8.41 4.39 10.47
C HIS A 24 8.23 5.60 9.53
N ILE A 25 7.05 6.22 9.47
CA ILE A 25 6.81 7.41 8.63
C ILE A 25 6.06 8.48 9.43
N ASN A 26 6.25 9.74 9.06
CA ASN A 26 5.46 10.84 9.58
C ASN A 26 4.04 10.81 8.98
N THR A 27 3.05 10.43 9.78
CA THR A 27 1.65 10.31 9.35
C THR A 27 0.95 11.65 9.17
N SER A 28 1.49 12.74 9.69
CA SER A 28 0.83 14.06 9.66
C SER A 28 0.58 14.59 8.25
N TYR A 29 1.37 14.18 7.25
CA TYR A 29 1.10 14.53 5.85
C TYR A 29 -0.17 13.86 5.34
N ILE A 30 -0.39 12.60 5.72
CA ILE A 30 -1.54 11.80 5.30
C ILE A 30 -2.80 12.28 6.03
N GLU A 31 -2.67 12.61 7.31
CA GLU A 31 -3.76 13.17 8.12
C GLU A 31 -4.20 14.56 7.64
N ARG A 32 -3.34 15.29 6.91
CA ARG A 32 -3.66 16.58 6.29
C ARG A 32 -4.16 16.45 4.86
N ASP A 33 -3.65 15.46 4.12
CA ASP A 33 -3.98 15.20 2.73
C ASP A 33 -3.87 13.70 2.43
N LEU A 34 -5.01 13.03 2.30
CA LEU A 34 -5.13 11.60 2.03
C LEU A 34 -4.59 11.28 0.63
N ASN A 35 -4.56 12.27 -0.28
CA ASN A 35 -4.05 12.08 -1.63
C ASN A 35 -2.55 11.74 -1.66
N VAL A 36 -1.82 11.93 -0.55
CA VAL A 36 -0.43 11.49 -0.40
C VAL A 36 -0.29 9.97 -0.56
N ILE A 37 -1.26 9.19 -0.10
CA ILE A 37 -1.20 7.72 -0.17
C ILE A 37 -2.39 7.07 -0.87
N LEU A 38 -3.50 7.79 -1.02
CA LEU A 38 -4.73 7.28 -1.60
C LEU A 38 -5.49 8.43 -2.28
N PRO A 39 -5.18 8.76 -3.54
CA PRO A 39 -5.65 9.97 -4.22
C PRO A 39 -7.10 9.88 -4.72
N LEU A 40 -8.05 9.54 -3.85
CA LEU A 40 -9.47 9.38 -4.20
C LEU A 40 -10.06 10.67 -4.80
N ALA A 41 -9.70 11.84 -4.24
CA ALA A 41 -10.20 13.12 -4.73
C ALA A 41 -9.70 13.41 -6.15
N ARG A 42 -8.41 13.16 -6.42
CA ARG A 42 -7.83 13.32 -7.76
C ARG A 42 -8.40 12.31 -8.76
N MET A 43 -8.63 11.08 -8.34
CA MET A 43 -9.27 10.07 -9.20
C MET A 43 -10.73 10.45 -9.53
N ALA A 44 -11.45 11.07 -8.59
CA ALA A 44 -12.79 11.57 -8.84
C ALA A 44 -12.80 12.78 -9.80
N GLU A 45 -11.78 13.63 -9.76
CA GLU A 45 -11.57 14.68 -10.78
C GLU A 45 -11.37 14.06 -12.16
N PHE A 46 -10.50 13.05 -12.27
CA PHE A 46 -10.25 12.38 -13.55
C PHE A 46 -11.50 11.67 -14.10
N GLU A 47 -12.35 11.11 -13.24
CA GLU A 47 -13.66 10.58 -13.66
C GLU A 47 -14.56 11.69 -14.21
N ARG A 48 -14.67 12.84 -13.53
CA ARG A 48 -15.50 13.98 -14.00
C ARG A 48 -14.98 14.59 -15.29
N GLU A 49 -13.67 14.65 -15.47
CA GLU A 49 -13.02 15.20 -16.67
C GLU A 49 -13.01 14.20 -17.85
N GLY A 50 -13.46 12.96 -17.63
CA GLY A 50 -13.49 11.92 -18.67
C GLY A 50 -12.10 11.36 -19.03
N ILE A 51 -11.09 11.60 -18.19
CA ILE A 51 -9.73 11.05 -18.37
C ILE A 51 -9.75 9.54 -18.10
N ILE A 52 -10.57 9.10 -17.14
CA ILE A 52 -10.84 7.68 -16.87
C ILE A 52 -12.32 7.38 -17.08
N GLY A 53 -12.65 6.12 -17.40
CA GLY A 53 -14.05 5.72 -17.64
C GLY A 53 -14.91 5.78 -16.37
N SER A 54 -14.42 5.23 -15.26
CA SER A 54 -15.12 5.29 -13.97
C SER A 54 -14.15 5.05 -12.81
N LEU A 55 -14.35 5.76 -11.70
CA LEU A 55 -13.72 5.46 -10.43
C LEU A 55 -14.58 4.46 -9.67
N ALA A 56 -13.94 3.40 -9.17
CA ALA A 56 -14.58 2.40 -8.35
C ALA A 56 -15.34 3.00 -7.16
N PRO A 57 -16.51 2.45 -6.78
CA PRO A 57 -17.25 2.91 -5.61
C PRO A 57 -16.53 2.60 -4.29
N THR A 58 -15.54 1.71 -4.31
CA THR A 58 -14.82 1.26 -3.11
C THR A 58 -13.35 1.06 -3.41
N ALA A 59 -12.50 1.63 -2.55
CA ALA A 59 -11.09 1.32 -2.41
C ALA A 59 -10.87 0.38 -1.22
N TYR A 60 -9.77 -0.34 -1.22
CA TYR A 60 -9.42 -1.30 -0.17
C TYR A 60 -8.06 -0.97 0.43
N SER A 61 -7.94 -1.10 1.76
CA SER A 61 -6.70 -0.92 2.51
C SER A 61 -6.49 -2.06 3.49
N PHE A 62 -5.24 -2.44 3.75
CA PHE A 62 -4.88 -3.48 4.72
C PHE A 62 -3.47 -3.21 5.26
N TYR A 63 -3.12 -3.87 6.35
CA TYR A 63 -1.81 -3.69 6.98
C TYR A 63 -0.69 -4.28 6.09
N GLY A 64 0.25 -3.44 5.67
CA GLY A 64 1.25 -3.80 4.65
C GLY A 64 2.39 -4.71 5.12
N PHE A 65 2.61 -4.86 6.44
CA PHE A 65 3.68 -5.71 6.97
C PHE A 65 3.12 -7.02 7.53
N GLN A 66 3.41 -8.14 6.86
CA GLN A 66 2.96 -9.48 7.24
C GLN A 66 4.19 -10.39 7.33
N TRP A 67 4.83 -10.44 8.50
CA TRP A 67 6.00 -11.31 8.72
C TRP A 67 5.55 -12.76 8.92
N GLU A 68 5.97 -13.65 8.00
CA GLU A 68 5.72 -15.11 8.07
C GLU A 68 4.26 -15.48 8.40
N ASN A 69 3.32 -14.66 7.96
CA ASN A 69 1.92 -14.77 8.31
C ASN A 69 1.08 -15.07 7.06
N THR A 70 0.85 -16.37 6.81
CA THR A 70 0.02 -16.81 5.67
C THR A 70 -1.48 -16.70 5.97
N ASP A 71 -1.89 -16.60 7.23
CA ASP A 71 -3.30 -16.42 7.60
C ASP A 71 -3.88 -15.14 6.98
N PHE A 72 -3.06 -14.11 6.76
CA PHE A 72 -3.44 -12.88 6.04
C PHE A 72 -4.03 -13.16 4.64
N LEU A 73 -3.58 -14.21 3.96
CA LEU A 73 -4.12 -14.58 2.65
C LEU A 73 -5.59 -14.99 2.76
N HIS A 74 -5.94 -15.79 3.77
CA HIS A 74 -7.30 -16.28 3.99
C HIS A 74 -8.19 -15.23 4.68
N GLU A 75 -7.65 -14.45 5.61
CA GLU A 75 -8.41 -13.49 6.40
C GLU A 75 -8.68 -12.16 5.66
N ALA A 76 -7.75 -11.71 4.81
CA ALA A 76 -7.89 -10.47 4.05
C ALA A 76 -7.94 -10.67 2.55
N ILE A 77 -6.92 -11.30 1.95
CA ILE A 77 -6.74 -11.28 0.50
C ILE A 77 -7.86 -12.01 -0.23
N GLU A 78 -8.17 -13.25 0.15
CA GLU A 78 -9.23 -14.06 -0.46
C GLU A 78 -10.60 -13.37 -0.38
N PRO A 79 -11.13 -12.97 0.80
CA PRO A 79 -12.44 -12.32 0.87
C PRO A 79 -12.47 -10.95 0.18
N MET A 80 -11.37 -10.20 0.21
CA MET A 80 -11.24 -8.93 -0.52
C MET A 80 -11.28 -9.19 -2.04
N ALA A 81 -10.53 -10.17 -2.55
CA ALA A 81 -10.48 -10.49 -3.97
C ALA A 81 -11.84 -10.95 -4.51
N VAL A 82 -12.58 -11.77 -3.74
CA VAL A 82 -13.95 -12.17 -4.09
C VAL A 82 -14.83 -10.92 -4.26
N ARG A 83 -14.79 -9.98 -3.32
CA ARG A 83 -15.55 -8.72 -3.40
C ARG A 83 -15.13 -7.86 -4.59
N MET A 84 -13.83 -7.75 -4.83
CA MET A 84 -13.27 -6.99 -5.95
C MET A 84 -13.67 -7.58 -7.30
N SER A 85 -13.73 -8.90 -7.43
CA SER A 85 -14.11 -9.55 -8.70
C SER A 85 -15.57 -9.29 -9.11
N GLY A 86 -16.44 -8.95 -8.14
CA GLY A 86 -17.84 -8.63 -8.39
C GLY A 86 -18.13 -7.14 -8.69
N MET A 87 -17.13 -6.26 -8.62
CA MET A 87 -17.31 -4.79 -8.70
C MET A 87 -16.12 -4.12 -9.41
N ALA A 88 -16.33 -3.10 -10.23
CA ALA A 88 -15.21 -2.25 -10.68
C ALA A 88 -14.50 -1.68 -9.44
N SER A 89 -13.24 -2.06 -9.20
CA SER A 89 -12.51 -1.77 -7.95
C SER A 89 -11.18 -1.07 -8.25
N THR A 90 -10.82 -0.04 -7.48
CA THR A 90 -9.52 0.64 -7.58
C THR A 90 -8.64 0.14 -6.45
N PHE A 91 -7.49 -0.41 -6.82
CA PHE A 91 -6.53 -0.99 -5.88
C PHE A 91 -5.36 -0.05 -5.69
N MET A 92 -5.05 0.30 -4.45
CA MET A 92 -3.78 0.94 -4.11
C MET A 92 -3.15 0.17 -2.96
N ALA A 93 -2.14 -0.63 -3.27
CA ALA A 93 -1.29 -1.25 -2.26
C ALA A 93 0.02 -0.48 -2.16
N VAL A 94 0.29 0.06 -0.98
CA VAL A 94 1.63 0.54 -0.64
C VAL A 94 2.46 -0.70 -0.28
N ARG A 95 3.20 -1.24 -1.26
CA ARG A 95 4.18 -2.29 -1.01
C ARG A 95 5.39 -1.67 -0.33
N MET A 96 5.58 -1.96 0.96
CA MET A 96 6.83 -1.68 1.65
C MET A 96 7.88 -2.70 1.16
N MET A 97 8.95 -2.19 0.56
CA MET A 97 10.13 -2.98 0.24
C MET A 97 11.08 -2.85 1.43
N GLU A 98 11.56 -3.99 1.96
CA GLU A 98 12.67 -3.99 2.92
C GLU A 98 13.83 -3.15 2.35
N PRO A 99 14.57 -2.38 3.16
CA PRO A 99 15.85 -1.83 2.73
C PRO A 99 16.68 -3.02 2.25
N SER A 100 17.06 -3.02 0.97
CA SER A 100 17.93 -4.03 0.40
C SER A 100 19.08 -4.25 1.38
N THR A 101 19.22 -5.47 1.89
CA THR A 101 20.42 -5.86 2.63
C THR A 101 21.59 -5.50 1.72
N THR A 102 22.33 -4.44 2.06
CA THR A 102 23.55 -4.08 1.38
C THR A 102 24.45 -5.29 1.47
N ARG A 103 24.51 -6.08 0.40
CA ARG A 103 25.52 -7.11 0.21
C ARG A 103 26.84 -6.40 0.40
N ARG A 104 27.54 -6.66 1.51
CA ARG A 104 28.91 -6.16 1.71
C ARG A 104 29.67 -6.44 0.41
N MET A 105 30.09 -5.39 -0.28
CA MET A 105 31.14 -5.52 -1.28
C MET A 105 32.34 -6.11 -0.55
N VAL A 106 32.60 -7.39 -0.80
CA VAL A 106 33.88 -7.99 -0.47
C VAL A 106 34.87 -7.36 -1.45
N SER A 107 35.80 -6.56 -0.92
CA SER A 107 36.93 -6.03 -1.68
C SER A 107 37.68 -7.16 -2.40
N PRO A 108 38.09 -7.01 -3.66
CA PRO A 108 38.96 -7.99 -4.29
C PRO A 108 40.29 -8.05 -3.52
N ARG A 109 40.74 -9.26 -3.18
CA ARG A 109 42.09 -9.46 -2.64
C ARG A 109 43.10 -9.03 -3.71
N GLU A 110 44.05 -8.18 -3.35
CA GLU A 110 45.20 -7.88 -4.20
C GLU A 110 46.05 -9.15 -4.41
N PRO A 111 46.63 -9.34 -5.61
CA PRO A 111 47.49 -10.48 -5.89
C PRO A 111 48.83 -10.35 -5.15
N THR A 112 49.19 -11.43 -4.47
CA THR A 112 50.53 -11.70 -3.93
C THR A 112 51.59 -11.42 -4.99
N THR A 113 52.46 -10.43 -4.74
CA THR A 113 53.72 -10.32 -5.47
C THR A 113 54.84 -10.72 -4.52
N MET A 114 55.48 -11.84 -4.85
CA MET A 114 56.62 -12.41 -4.14
C MET A 114 57.90 -11.77 -4.70
N ARG A 115 58.62 -11.02 -3.89
CA ARG A 115 60.07 -10.74 -4.04
C ARG A 115 60.68 -10.59 -2.66
#